data_AF-A0A8T2QWE6-F1
#
_entry.id   AF-A0A8T2QWE6-F1
#
_cell.length_a   1.000
_cell.length_b   1.000
_cell.length_c   1.000
_cell.angle_alpha   90.00
_cell.angle_beta   90.00
_cell.angle_gamma   90.00
#
_symmetry.space_group_name_H-M   'P 1'
#
loop_
_entity.id
_entity.type
_entity.pdbx_description
1 polymer ?
#
loop_
_entity_poly.entity_id
_entity_poly.type
_entity_poly.pdbx_seq_one_letter_code
_entity_poly.pdbx_strand_id
1 'polypeptide(L)'
;MPSVSVKLYSVVFKALLKHKLSSHSPSADGKDGSGLGTLRLSNKVPANASFVDGVATKDLNIDASLTLRIFLPESVLPQELITPGNTGLFGCIQKEAQGGDNRPDKDRRSSCGGDKRLQYAESRRNSWGGERVKQLLSKKECARLDICQSFHGEGNQLIEEVDDKLFAKSQCAGSFRVAHDTNACRGNYRGYLPDIAADNNKRLPIIVQFHGGGFVAGSKDSTGNDYFCRRMAKICDAIVVAVGYRLAPEHKYPAAFDDGFNALAWIAKQANLAECNKSVGISLQGKISDEVFLPKKSDRELISAFGGSSIAEPWISAHGDPSRCVLLGVSSGGNIADFVARKAVQAGRLLDPIKIVAQVLMYPFFIGSLPTQSEVKLANSYFYDRATCILAWKLLFPEGKFSLDHPVANPLVPGREPPLKHMPPTLTVVGELDWMKDRAIAYSEALRRASLDAPVLEYKDAVHEFATLDFLVKSRQAEACAEDVTIWIKKYVSQKGHEFSY
;
A
#
# COMPACT_ATOMS: atom_id res chain seq x y z
N MET A 1 -29.11 -4.78 -6.85
CA MET A 1 -28.61 -5.66 -7.93
C MET A 1 -27.43 -4.98 -8.61
N PRO A 2 -26.41 -5.74 -9.07
CA PRO A 2 -25.24 -5.16 -9.71
C PRO A 2 -25.60 -4.59 -11.09
N SER A 3 -24.84 -3.58 -11.52
CA SER A 3 -25.06 -2.89 -12.79
C SER A 3 -24.91 -3.82 -14.00
N VAL A 4 -25.54 -3.47 -15.13
CA VAL A 4 -25.42 -4.23 -16.38
C VAL A 4 -23.95 -4.38 -16.80
N SER A 5 -23.14 -3.34 -16.61
CA SER A 5 -21.71 -3.35 -16.90
C SER A 5 -20.96 -4.39 -16.07
N VAL A 6 -21.27 -4.53 -14.78
CA VAL A 6 -20.69 -5.57 -13.91
C VAL A 6 -21.07 -6.97 -14.40
N LYS A 7 -22.33 -7.17 -14.82
CA LYS A 7 -22.78 -8.46 -15.35
C LYS A 7 -22.03 -8.83 -16.63
N LEU A 8 -21.92 -7.90 -17.58
CA LEU A 8 -21.22 -8.13 -18.86
C LEU A 8 -19.72 -8.38 -18.64
N TYR A 9 -19.07 -7.54 -17.83
CA TYR A 9 -17.65 -7.69 -17.50
C TYR A 9 -17.41 -9.03 -16.79
N SER A 10 -18.32 -9.48 -15.92
CA SER A 10 -18.23 -10.79 -15.27
C SER A 10 -18.23 -11.96 -16.25
N VAL A 11 -18.95 -11.88 -17.37
CA VAL A 11 -18.95 -12.96 -18.38
C VAL A 11 -17.58 -13.05 -19.04
N VAL A 12 -17.04 -11.90 -19.47
CA VAL A 12 -15.70 -11.81 -20.09
C VAL A 12 -14.62 -12.25 -19.11
N PHE A 13 -14.66 -11.76 -17.87
CA PHE A 13 -13.71 -12.12 -16.82
C PHE A 13 -13.69 -13.63 -16.57
N LYS A 14 -14.86 -14.26 -16.42
CA LYS A 14 -14.96 -15.71 -16.22
C LYS A 14 -14.39 -16.49 -17.40
N ALA A 15 -14.67 -16.05 -18.63
CA ALA A 15 -14.13 -16.70 -19.83
C ALA A 15 -12.60 -16.63 -19.85
N LEU A 16 -12.03 -15.45 -19.58
CA LEU A 16 -10.57 -15.23 -19.53
C LEU A 16 -9.91 -16.02 -18.39
N LEU A 17 -10.51 -15.99 -17.20
CA LEU A 17 -10.00 -16.71 -16.03
C LEU A 17 -10.06 -18.23 -16.27
N LYS A 18 -11.17 -18.75 -16.79
CA LYS A 18 -11.30 -20.17 -17.14
C LYS A 18 -10.29 -20.59 -18.20
N HIS A 19 -10.09 -19.77 -19.24
CA HIS A 19 -9.07 -20.03 -20.26
C HIS A 19 -7.67 -20.09 -19.63
N LYS A 20 -7.33 -19.12 -18.79
CA LYS A 20 -6.05 -19.07 -18.09
C LYS A 20 -5.84 -20.29 -17.18
N LEU A 21 -6.84 -20.65 -16.38
CA LEU A 21 -6.73 -21.83 -15.50
C LEU A 21 -6.63 -23.14 -16.30
N SER A 22 -7.33 -23.23 -17.43
CA SER A 22 -7.33 -24.43 -18.27
C SER A 22 -6.03 -24.59 -19.06
N SER A 23 -5.41 -23.49 -19.51
CA SER A 23 -4.11 -23.52 -20.21
C SER A 23 -2.95 -23.90 -19.30
N HIS A 24 -3.15 -23.84 -17.97
CA HIS A 24 -2.16 -24.22 -16.96
C HIS A 24 -2.49 -25.58 -16.30
N SER A 25 -3.57 -26.25 -16.72
CA SER A 25 -3.85 -27.64 -16.33
C SER A 25 -2.98 -28.56 -17.19
N PRO A 26 -2.25 -29.54 -16.62
CA PRO A 26 -1.41 -30.41 -17.42
C PRO A 26 -2.27 -31.23 -18.38
N SER A 27 -2.16 -30.95 -19.67
CA SER A 27 -2.43 -31.95 -20.70
C SER A 27 -1.30 -32.97 -20.65
N ALA A 28 -1.67 -34.25 -20.58
CA ALA A 28 -0.75 -35.36 -20.80
C ALA A 28 -0.30 -35.33 -22.27
N ASP A 29 0.71 -34.51 -22.57
CA ASP A 29 1.59 -34.72 -23.71
C ASP A 29 2.85 -33.87 -23.52
N GLY A 30 3.97 -34.54 -23.34
CA GLY A 30 5.28 -33.91 -23.30
C GLY A 30 5.64 -33.41 -24.69
N LYS A 31 5.92 -32.12 -24.82
CA LYS A 31 6.83 -31.59 -25.85
C LYS A 31 7.36 -30.23 -25.41
N ASP A 32 8.68 -30.15 -25.44
CA ASP A 32 9.51 -29.01 -25.09
C ASP A 32 9.11 -27.76 -25.90
N GLY A 33 9.03 -26.63 -25.20
CA GLY A 33 8.83 -25.31 -25.77
C GLY A 33 9.59 -24.28 -24.93
N SER A 34 10.78 -23.93 -25.40
CA SER A 34 11.67 -22.91 -24.84
C SER A 34 10.95 -21.57 -24.62
N GLY A 35 10.77 -21.19 -23.35
CA GLY A 35 10.29 -19.87 -22.96
C GLY A 35 11.38 -18.83 -23.15
N LEU A 36 11.29 -18.04 -24.22
CA LEU A 36 12.13 -16.87 -24.44
C LEU A 36 11.69 -15.76 -23.48
N GLY A 37 12.34 -15.69 -22.32
CA GLY A 37 12.17 -14.59 -21.37
C GLY A 37 12.63 -13.28 -22.01
N THR A 38 11.69 -12.40 -22.32
CA THR A 38 12.01 -11.01 -22.69
C THR A 38 12.46 -10.27 -21.44
N LEU A 39 13.77 -10.23 -21.22
CA LEU A 39 14.43 -9.25 -20.36
C LEU A 39 14.00 -7.86 -20.81
N ARG A 40 13.11 -7.22 -20.05
CA ARG A 40 12.87 -5.78 -20.21
C ARG A 40 14.15 -5.04 -19.85
N LEU A 41 14.73 -4.36 -20.85
CA LEU A 41 15.82 -3.41 -20.64
C LEU A 41 15.41 -2.42 -19.54
N SER A 42 16.34 -2.19 -18.62
CA SER A 42 16.24 -1.19 -17.57
C SER A 42 16.03 0.19 -18.18
N ASN A 43 14.81 0.71 -18.07
CA ASN A 43 14.58 2.13 -18.30
C ASN A 43 15.32 2.93 -17.22
N LYS A 44 16.01 4.00 -17.64
CA LYS A 44 16.74 4.93 -16.77
C LYS A 44 15.83 5.42 -15.64
N VAL A 45 16.09 4.95 -14.42
CA VAL A 45 15.41 5.41 -13.20
C VAL A 45 15.99 6.77 -12.80
N PRO A 46 15.17 7.83 -12.64
CA PRO A 46 15.64 9.14 -12.17
C PRO A 46 16.24 9.03 -10.75
N ALA A 47 17.24 9.86 -10.45
CA ALA A 47 18.07 9.78 -9.25
C ALA A 47 17.33 10.05 -7.92
N ASN A 48 16.10 10.58 -7.99
CA ASN A 48 15.25 10.88 -6.84
C ASN A 48 13.94 10.10 -6.93
N ALA A 49 13.40 9.68 -5.78
CA ALA A 49 12.07 9.10 -5.74
C ALA A 49 11.05 10.10 -6.29
N SER A 50 10.34 9.74 -7.35
CA SER A 50 9.26 10.57 -7.88
C SER A 50 7.98 10.25 -7.12
N PHE A 51 7.44 11.24 -6.41
CA PHE A 51 6.14 11.15 -5.75
C PHE A 51 5.07 11.50 -6.78
N VAL A 52 4.37 10.48 -7.27
CA VAL A 52 3.23 10.63 -8.18
C VAL A 52 1.96 10.45 -7.36
N ASP A 53 1.06 11.42 -7.44
CA ASP A 53 -0.18 11.51 -6.63
C ASP A 53 0.05 11.48 -5.10
N GLY A 54 1.25 11.90 -4.67
CA GLY A 54 1.67 11.92 -3.28
C GLY A 54 2.25 10.60 -2.76
N VAL A 55 2.61 9.66 -3.64
CA VAL A 55 3.22 8.38 -3.27
C VAL A 55 4.39 8.05 -4.21
N ALA A 56 5.55 7.77 -3.63
CA ALA A 56 6.69 7.20 -4.34
C ALA A 56 6.63 5.67 -4.32
N THR A 57 7.07 5.04 -5.39
CA THR A 57 7.08 3.57 -5.52
C THR A 57 8.45 3.02 -5.88
N LYS A 58 8.80 1.87 -5.33
CA LYS A 58 10.06 1.18 -5.60
C LYS A 58 9.87 -0.33 -5.63
N ASP A 59 10.33 -0.97 -6.69
CA ASP A 59 10.38 -2.42 -6.79
C ASP A 59 11.71 -2.96 -6.27
N LEU A 60 11.64 -4.07 -5.55
CA LEU A 60 12.77 -4.78 -4.96
C LEU A 60 12.68 -6.26 -5.31
N ASN A 61 13.82 -6.84 -5.69
CA ASN A 61 13.98 -8.28 -5.81
C ASN A 61 14.87 -8.72 -4.64
N ILE A 62 14.29 -9.42 -3.67
CA ILE A 62 14.99 -9.82 -2.45
C ILE A 62 15.86 -11.05 -2.70
N ASP A 63 15.30 -12.00 -3.43
CA ASP A 63 15.98 -13.17 -3.98
C ASP A 63 15.32 -13.58 -5.31
N ALA A 64 15.65 -14.76 -5.84
CA ALA A 64 15.08 -15.26 -7.09
C ALA A 64 13.55 -15.53 -7.02
N SER A 65 12.97 -15.59 -5.83
CA SER A 65 11.57 -15.97 -5.58
C SER A 65 10.70 -14.86 -5.00
N LEU A 66 11.26 -13.95 -4.20
CA LEU A 66 10.50 -12.92 -3.49
C LEU A 66 10.74 -11.55 -4.10
N THR A 67 9.66 -10.96 -4.62
CA THR A 67 9.64 -9.58 -5.11
C THR A 67 8.72 -8.72 -4.26
N LEU A 68 9.11 -7.48 -3.98
CA LEU A 68 8.35 -6.52 -3.19
C LEU A 68 8.17 -5.22 -3.96
N ARG A 69 7.07 -4.51 -3.72
CA ARG A 69 6.88 -3.12 -4.12
C ARG A 69 6.59 -2.28 -2.88
N ILE A 70 7.43 -1.30 -2.61
CA ILE A 70 7.24 -0.36 -1.50
C ILE A 70 6.54 0.89 -2.02
N PHE A 71 5.51 1.34 -1.30
CA PHE A 71 4.80 2.59 -1.50
C PHE A 71 5.09 3.50 -0.29
N LEU A 72 5.74 4.63 -0.56
CA LEU A 72 6.16 5.61 0.43
C LEU A 72 5.32 6.88 0.27
N PRO A 73 4.48 7.26 1.24
CA PRO A 73 3.68 8.48 1.14
C PRO A 73 4.55 9.73 1.27
N GLU A 74 4.14 10.83 0.63
CA GLU A 74 4.87 12.12 0.64
C GLU A 74 5.00 12.77 2.02
N SER A 75 4.19 12.33 2.99
CA SER A 75 4.24 12.76 4.39
C SER A 75 5.57 12.48 5.09
N VAL A 76 6.43 11.62 4.52
CA VAL A 76 7.80 11.42 5.03
C VAL A 76 8.76 12.55 4.69
N LEU A 77 8.39 13.43 3.74
CA LEU A 77 9.21 14.56 3.36
C LEU A 77 9.07 15.70 4.38
N PRO A 78 10.17 16.43 4.69
CA PRO A 78 10.10 17.64 5.52
C PRO A 78 9.07 18.64 4.99
N GLN A 79 8.33 19.28 5.89
CA GLN A 79 7.20 20.16 5.57
C GLN A 79 7.59 21.37 4.71
N GLU A 80 8.87 21.78 4.71
CA GLU A 80 9.41 22.85 3.85
C GLU A 80 9.40 22.51 2.36
N LEU A 81 9.31 21.22 2.00
CA LEU A 81 9.24 20.74 0.61
C LEU A 81 7.78 20.55 0.13
N ILE A 82 6.79 20.67 1.02
CA ILE A 82 5.36 20.46 0.74
C ILE A 82 4.67 21.83 0.62
N THR A 83 5.03 22.62 -0.39
CA THR A 83 4.27 23.84 -0.75
C THR A 83 3.34 23.56 -1.93
N PRO A 84 2.02 23.78 -1.81
CA PRO A 84 1.09 23.62 -2.91
C PRO A 84 1.23 24.82 -3.85
N GLY A 85 2.11 24.69 -4.84
CA GLY A 85 2.32 25.76 -5.82
C GLY A 85 3.41 25.53 -6.88
N ASN A 86 4.03 24.34 -6.96
CA ASN A 86 5.08 24.11 -7.95
C ASN A 86 5.05 22.72 -8.59
N THR A 87 3.86 22.24 -8.94
CA THR A 87 3.72 21.20 -9.96
C THR A 87 3.80 21.84 -11.34
N GLY A 88 5.03 22.13 -11.79
CA GLY A 88 5.32 22.57 -13.15
C GLY A 88 6.20 23.81 -13.21
N LEU A 89 7.52 23.60 -13.16
CA LEU A 89 8.56 24.22 -14.01
C LEU A 89 9.93 24.01 -13.34
N PHE A 90 10.68 23.00 -13.77
CA PHE A 90 12.13 23.16 -13.88
C PHE A 90 12.38 23.97 -15.16
N GLY A 91 12.06 25.27 -15.11
CA GLY A 91 12.41 26.24 -16.12
C GLY A 91 13.66 26.99 -15.69
N CYS A 92 14.65 27.04 -16.57
CA CYS A 92 15.85 27.85 -16.43
C CYS A 92 15.53 29.25 -15.87
N ILE A 93 16.12 29.61 -14.73
CA ILE A 93 16.19 31.00 -14.31
C ILE A 93 17.25 31.68 -15.20
N GLN A 94 16.80 32.26 -16.31
CA GLN A 94 17.52 33.36 -16.93
C GLN A 94 17.35 34.58 -16.02
N LYS A 95 18.44 35.03 -15.41
CA LYS A 95 18.51 36.38 -14.83
C LYS A 95 18.48 37.38 -15.97
N GLU A 96 17.36 38.05 -16.18
CA GLU A 96 17.37 39.32 -16.89
C GLU A 96 17.80 40.42 -15.94
N ALA A 97 18.98 40.98 -16.24
CA ALA A 97 19.38 42.28 -15.75
C ALA A 97 18.71 43.34 -16.63
N GLN A 98 17.95 44.25 -16.03
CA GLN A 98 17.69 45.55 -16.64
C GLN A 98 18.09 46.64 -15.65
N GLY A 99 19.03 47.46 -16.12
CA GLY A 99 19.56 48.63 -15.44
C GLY A 99 18.51 49.73 -15.29
N GLY A 100 18.73 50.57 -14.28
CA GLY A 100 17.85 51.69 -13.97
C GLY A 100 18.10 52.93 -14.82
N ASP A 101 17.33 53.98 -14.54
CA ASP A 101 17.89 55.30 -14.24
C ASP A 101 16.85 56.25 -13.59
N ASN A 102 17.30 56.99 -12.56
CA ASN A 102 17.05 58.41 -12.18
C ASN A 102 15.58 58.95 -12.11
N ARG A 103 15.11 59.76 -11.12
CA ARG A 103 15.72 60.71 -10.16
C ARG A 103 14.59 61.32 -9.23
N PRO A 104 14.81 62.34 -8.34
CA PRO A 104 14.37 62.31 -6.93
C PRO A 104 13.40 63.42 -6.46
N ASP A 105 12.98 63.36 -5.17
CA ASP A 105 13.14 64.39 -4.11
C ASP A 105 11.92 64.59 -3.15
N LYS A 106 12.22 64.67 -1.84
CA LYS A 106 11.51 65.27 -0.65
C LYS A 106 10.08 64.81 -0.28
N ASP A 107 9.66 64.68 0.99
CA ASP A 107 9.92 65.52 2.18
C ASP A 107 9.42 64.85 3.51
N ARG A 108 10.05 65.22 4.66
CA ARG A 108 9.53 65.33 6.07
C ARG A 108 9.18 64.07 6.91
N ARG A 109 9.98 63.73 7.96
CA ARG A 109 10.03 64.22 9.39
C ARG A 109 9.07 63.52 10.37
N SER A 110 9.60 62.73 11.33
CA SER A 110 9.66 62.94 12.81
C SER A 110 8.33 62.68 13.57
N SER A 111 8.20 62.20 14.81
CA SER A 111 9.06 61.86 15.94
C SER A 111 8.19 61.18 17.03
N CYS A 112 8.81 60.32 17.84
CA CYS A 112 8.58 59.89 19.23
C CYS A 112 7.24 60.13 19.98
N GLY A 113 6.83 59.08 20.71
CA GLY A 113 6.71 59.14 22.17
C GLY A 113 5.31 59.00 22.78
N GLY A 114 5.20 58.17 23.82
CA GLY A 114 4.19 58.36 24.87
C GLY A 114 3.50 57.11 25.41
N ASP A 115 4.03 56.58 26.51
CA ASP A 115 3.36 55.72 27.49
C ASP A 115 1.96 56.22 27.88
N LYS A 116 1.04 55.27 28.17
CA LYS A 116 0.36 55.18 29.49
C LYS A 116 -0.52 53.93 29.63
N ARG A 117 -0.14 53.14 30.63
CA ARG A 117 -0.94 52.25 31.50
C ARG A 117 -2.37 52.76 31.73
N LEU A 118 -3.33 51.82 31.78
CA LEU A 118 -4.37 51.77 32.82
C LEU A 118 -4.94 50.33 32.93
N GLN A 119 -4.88 49.80 34.16
CA GLN A 119 -5.56 48.60 34.64
C GLN A 119 -7.04 48.90 34.95
N TYR A 120 -7.92 47.90 34.86
CA TYR A 120 -8.79 47.41 35.95
C TYR A 120 -9.73 46.30 35.42
N ALA A 121 -9.63 45.10 36.00
CA ALA A 121 -10.65 44.40 36.81
C ALA A 121 -11.81 43.78 36.02
N GLU A 122 -11.83 42.46 35.87
CA GLU A 122 -12.53 41.50 36.75
C GLU A 122 -14.05 41.68 36.79
N SER A 123 -14.79 40.65 36.36
CA SER A 123 -15.50 39.73 37.28
C SER A 123 -16.68 39.05 36.56
N ARG A 124 -16.70 37.71 36.61
CA ARG A 124 -17.81 36.79 36.95
C ARG A 124 -19.17 36.98 36.23
N ARG A 125 -20.03 35.99 35.96
CA ARG A 125 -20.18 34.52 36.09
C ARG A 125 -21.64 34.23 35.63
N ASN A 126 -22.02 32.95 35.59
CA ASN A 126 -23.38 32.36 35.52
C ASN A 126 -23.89 32.17 34.07
N SER A 127 -24.12 31.00 33.48
CA SER A 127 -24.50 29.62 33.91
C SER A 127 -26.02 29.35 33.97
N TRP A 128 -26.40 28.22 33.33
CA TRP A 128 -27.58 27.34 33.47
C TRP A 128 -28.84 27.46 32.58
N GLY A 129 -29.30 26.28 32.14
CA GLY A 129 -30.67 25.89 31.75
C GLY A 129 -30.86 25.70 30.23
N GLY A 130 -31.14 24.51 29.66
CA GLY A 130 -32.31 23.63 29.88
C GLY A 130 -33.50 24.19 29.07
N GLU A 131 -34.26 23.54 28.18
CA GLU A 131 -34.65 22.14 27.97
C GLU A 131 -35.42 22.02 26.61
N ARG A 132 -35.80 20.79 26.27
CA ARG A 132 -36.45 20.26 25.04
C ARG A 132 -37.82 20.87 24.64
N VAL A 133 -38.14 20.90 23.34
CA VAL A 133 -39.50 20.60 22.77
C VAL A 133 -39.39 19.94 21.37
N LYS A 134 -40.36 19.06 21.08
CA LYS A 134 -40.52 18.05 20.03
C LYS A 134 -40.92 18.56 18.63
N GLN A 135 -40.65 17.69 17.63
CA GLN A 135 -41.45 17.29 16.44
C GLN A 135 -42.34 18.31 15.71
N LEU A 136 -42.20 18.39 14.38
CA LEU A 136 -43.24 17.94 13.42
C LEU A 136 -42.80 17.99 11.94
N LEU A 137 -43.44 17.11 11.19
CA LEU A 137 -43.32 16.73 9.77
C LEU A 137 -43.66 17.88 8.79
N SER A 138 -43.06 17.91 7.59
CA SER A 138 -43.66 17.37 6.35
C SER A 138 -43.04 17.93 5.05
N LYS A 139 -43.04 17.03 4.06
CA LYS A 139 -42.94 17.15 2.59
C LYS A 139 -43.01 18.56 1.98
N LYS A 140 -42.17 18.79 0.96
CA LYS A 140 -42.61 19.43 -0.30
C LYS A 140 -41.76 18.96 -1.48
N GLU A 141 -42.46 18.39 -2.46
CA GLU A 141 -42.04 18.11 -3.83
C GLU A 141 -41.79 19.42 -4.58
N CYS A 142 -40.86 19.40 -5.55
CA CYS A 142 -40.93 20.29 -6.70
C CYS A 142 -40.38 19.55 -7.92
N ALA A 143 -41.28 19.29 -8.86
CA ALA A 143 -40.99 18.77 -10.19
C ALA A 143 -41.09 19.90 -11.23
N ARG A 144 -40.31 19.72 -12.30
CA ARG A 144 -40.46 20.24 -13.68
C ARG A 144 -40.26 21.72 -13.96
N LEU A 145 -39.36 21.98 -14.91
CA LEU A 145 -39.76 22.51 -16.22
C LEU A 145 -38.78 22.02 -17.31
N ASP A 146 -39.38 21.41 -18.34
CA ASP A 146 -38.80 20.98 -19.62
C ASP A 146 -38.56 22.19 -20.52
N ILE A 147 -37.47 22.18 -21.32
CA ILE A 147 -37.50 22.66 -22.72
C ILE A 147 -36.63 21.73 -23.58
N CYS A 148 -37.30 21.05 -24.51
CA CYS A 148 -36.73 20.31 -25.63
C CYS A 148 -36.23 21.25 -26.74
N GLN A 149 -35.22 20.80 -27.50
CA GLN A 149 -35.25 20.51 -28.95
C GLN A 149 -33.81 20.54 -29.49
N SER A 150 -33.24 19.38 -29.85
CA SER A 150 -33.28 18.76 -31.19
C SER A 150 -32.19 19.31 -32.11
N PHE A 151 -31.23 18.47 -32.52
CA PHE A 151 -31.00 18.16 -33.94
C PHE A 151 -30.04 16.96 -34.09
N HIS A 152 -30.49 15.98 -34.88
CA HIS A 152 -29.73 14.91 -35.55
C HIS A 152 -28.52 15.48 -36.32
N GLY A 153 -27.48 14.73 -36.70
CA GLY A 153 -27.22 13.30 -36.69
C GLY A 153 -25.96 13.00 -37.52
N GLU A 154 -25.58 11.72 -37.50
CA GLU A 154 -24.75 10.99 -38.47
C GLU A 154 -23.24 11.28 -38.60
N GLY A 155 -22.47 10.18 -38.68
CA GLY A 155 -21.39 10.09 -39.68
C GLY A 155 -19.96 9.83 -39.21
N ASN A 156 -19.66 8.57 -38.88
CA ASN A 156 -18.54 7.77 -39.42
C ASN A 156 -17.07 8.31 -39.52
N GLN A 157 -16.17 7.50 -38.94
CA GLN A 157 -14.99 6.86 -39.58
C GLN A 157 -13.62 7.57 -39.80
N LEU A 158 -12.56 6.87 -39.33
CA LEU A 158 -11.20 6.67 -39.88
C LEU A 158 -10.22 7.87 -39.77
N ILE A 159 -8.88 7.80 -39.76
CA ILE A 159 -7.77 6.82 -39.59
C ILE A 159 -6.48 7.70 -39.59
N GLU A 160 -5.47 7.32 -38.80
CA GLU A 160 -3.99 7.50 -38.94
C GLU A 160 -3.25 8.85 -39.19
N GLU A 161 -1.93 8.74 -38.89
CA GLU A 161 -0.74 9.55 -39.23
C GLU A 161 -0.37 10.65 -38.22
N VAL A 162 0.63 10.46 -37.33
CA VAL A 162 2.10 10.35 -37.53
C VAL A 162 2.69 11.59 -38.21
N ASP A 163 3.47 12.39 -37.45
CA ASP A 163 4.60 13.11 -38.04
C ASP A 163 5.73 13.33 -37.01
N ASP A 164 6.89 12.79 -37.37
CA ASP A 164 8.20 12.99 -36.75
C ASP A 164 8.91 14.13 -37.49
N LYS A 165 9.34 15.19 -36.78
CA LYS A 165 10.50 16.04 -37.10
C LYS A 165 10.58 17.20 -36.12
N LEU A 166 11.66 17.28 -35.34
CA LEU A 166 12.61 18.40 -35.37
C LEU A 166 13.77 18.15 -34.39
N PHE A 167 14.89 17.68 -34.93
CA PHE A 167 16.22 17.84 -34.36
C PHE A 167 16.86 19.08 -34.99
N ALA A 168 17.29 20.06 -34.18
CA ALA A 168 18.47 20.89 -34.47
C ALA A 168 18.91 21.78 -33.30
N LYS A 169 20.15 21.53 -32.86
CA LYS A 169 21.19 22.50 -32.42
C LYS A 169 20.91 23.46 -31.25
N SER A 170 21.70 23.33 -30.18
CA SER A 170 22.76 24.31 -29.90
C SER A 170 23.83 23.72 -28.96
N GLN A 171 25.09 23.90 -29.35
CA GLN A 171 26.27 23.78 -28.49
C GLN A 171 26.50 25.15 -27.83
N CYS A 172 26.77 25.17 -26.53
CA CYS A 172 27.48 26.28 -25.89
C CYS A 172 28.44 25.71 -24.84
N ALA A 173 29.73 25.97 -25.08
CA ALA A 173 30.81 25.76 -24.13
C ALA A 173 30.77 26.84 -23.05
N GLY A 174 30.83 26.43 -21.79
CA GLY A 174 30.91 27.31 -20.63
C GLY A 174 31.59 26.58 -19.48
N SER A 175 32.88 26.82 -19.32
CA SER A 175 33.69 26.33 -18.19
C SER A 175 33.14 26.91 -16.88
N PHE A 176 32.67 26.07 -15.97
CA PHE A 176 32.48 26.43 -14.55
C PHE A 176 33.20 25.42 -13.66
N ARG A 177 33.98 25.95 -12.72
CA ARG A 177 34.94 25.22 -11.88
C ARG A 177 34.24 24.26 -10.92
N VAL A 178 34.74 23.03 -10.93
CA VAL A 178 34.40 21.92 -10.04
C VAL A 178 34.79 22.27 -8.60
N ALA A 179 33.82 22.31 -7.69
CA ALA A 179 34.10 22.10 -6.27
C ALA A 179 34.38 20.60 -6.07
N HIS A 180 35.56 20.28 -5.57
CA HIS A 180 36.05 18.92 -5.40
C HIS A 180 35.06 18.05 -4.60
N ASP A 181 34.45 17.10 -5.30
CA ASP A 181 33.76 15.96 -4.73
C ASP A 181 34.79 15.07 -4.03
N THR A 182 34.75 15.06 -2.70
CA THR A 182 35.49 14.13 -1.86
C THR A 182 34.50 13.29 -1.07
N ASN A 183 33.72 12.43 -1.75
CA ASN A 183 33.28 11.15 -1.16
C ASN A 183 32.86 10.14 -2.24
N ALA A 184 33.82 9.78 -3.08
CA ALA A 184 33.78 8.61 -3.95
C ALA A 184 33.89 7.32 -3.12
N CYS A 185 32.79 6.90 -2.47
CA CYS A 185 32.56 5.53 -1.96
C CYS A 185 31.06 5.25 -1.73
N ARG A 186 30.14 5.92 -2.44
CA ARG A 186 28.72 5.53 -2.45
C ARG A 186 28.52 4.48 -3.54
N GLY A 187 28.26 3.24 -3.12
CA GLY A 187 27.66 2.23 -3.99
C GLY A 187 26.42 2.80 -4.69
N ASN A 188 26.12 2.28 -5.88
CA ASN A 188 25.17 2.75 -6.90
C ASN A 188 23.68 2.89 -6.45
N TYR A 189 23.38 3.45 -5.27
CA TYR A 189 22.03 3.75 -4.83
C TYR A 189 21.56 5.06 -5.47
N ARG A 190 20.66 4.94 -6.46
CA ARG A 190 20.14 6.07 -7.26
C ARG A 190 18.69 6.44 -6.91
N GLY A 191 18.32 6.32 -5.64
CA GLY A 191 16.99 6.69 -5.14
C GLY A 191 17.05 7.72 -4.03
N TYR A 192 15.89 8.23 -3.60
CA TYR A 192 15.79 9.02 -2.36
C TYR A 192 16.48 8.28 -1.22
N LEU A 193 17.55 8.89 -0.71
CA LEU A 193 18.30 8.45 0.44
C LEU A 193 17.98 9.42 1.58
N PRO A 194 17.09 9.03 2.52
CA PRO A 194 16.75 9.88 3.65
C PRO A 194 17.99 10.22 4.49
N ASP A 195 17.98 11.40 5.10
CA ASP A 195 19.05 11.80 6.01
C ASP A 195 18.98 10.94 7.29
N ILE A 196 19.99 10.11 7.50
CA ILE A 196 20.09 9.17 8.62
C ILE A 196 20.27 9.94 9.95
N ALA A 197 20.69 11.21 9.91
CA ALA A 197 20.92 12.05 11.09
C ALA A 197 19.64 12.74 11.62
N ALA A 198 18.52 12.68 10.90
CA ALA A 198 17.26 13.29 11.34
C ALA A 198 16.46 12.34 12.25
N ASP A 199 16.96 12.10 13.46
CA ASP A 199 16.34 11.23 14.49
C ASP A 199 14.99 11.78 15.02
N ASN A 200 14.57 12.96 14.55
CA ASN A 200 13.32 13.64 14.90
C ASN A 200 12.15 13.40 13.92
N ASN A 201 12.32 12.56 12.89
CA ASN A 201 11.26 12.30 11.91
C ASN A 201 10.29 11.21 12.38
N LYS A 202 8.98 11.52 12.33
CA LYS A 202 7.87 10.61 12.62
C LYS A 202 8.01 9.32 11.79
N ARG A 203 8.31 8.18 12.42
CA ARG A 203 8.25 6.87 11.74
C ARG A 203 6.80 6.50 11.48
N LEU A 204 6.52 5.93 10.32
CA LEU A 204 5.20 5.54 9.84
C LEU A 204 4.96 4.05 10.08
N PRO A 205 3.71 3.64 10.36
CA PRO A 205 3.36 2.23 10.42
C PRO A 205 3.58 1.55 9.07
N ILE A 206 3.71 0.22 9.09
CA ILE A 206 3.94 -0.60 7.90
C ILE A 206 2.71 -1.46 7.64
N ILE A 207 2.17 -1.40 6.43
CA ILE A 207 1.11 -2.29 5.95
C ILE A 207 1.75 -3.30 4.99
N VAL A 208 1.75 -4.59 5.35
CA VAL A 208 2.17 -5.65 4.44
C VAL A 208 0.95 -6.14 3.68
N GLN A 209 0.94 -5.92 2.36
CA GLN A 209 -0.20 -6.14 1.50
C GLN A 209 -0.01 -7.38 0.63
N PHE A 210 -1.04 -8.25 0.62
CA PHE A 210 -1.12 -9.44 -0.22
C PHE A 210 -2.27 -9.28 -1.21
N HIS A 211 -1.93 -9.29 -2.50
CA HIS A 211 -2.91 -9.12 -3.57
C HIS A 211 -3.84 -10.35 -3.72
N GLY A 212 -4.94 -10.16 -4.45
CA GLY A 212 -5.89 -11.22 -4.79
C GLY A 212 -5.53 -11.96 -6.09
N GLY A 213 -6.51 -12.63 -6.68
CA GLY A 213 -6.31 -13.40 -7.92
C GLY A 213 -6.20 -14.92 -7.76
N GLY A 214 -6.75 -15.48 -6.67
CA GLY A 214 -6.93 -16.92 -6.51
C GLY A 214 -5.63 -17.73 -6.52
N PHE A 215 -4.51 -17.15 -6.07
CA PHE A 215 -3.16 -17.75 -6.07
C PHE A 215 -2.54 -18.03 -7.45
N VAL A 216 -3.27 -17.80 -8.54
CA VAL A 216 -2.90 -18.15 -9.93
C VAL A 216 -2.84 -16.94 -10.86
N ALA A 217 -3.26 -15.79 -10.37
CA ALA A 217 -3.26 -14.51 -11.06
C ALA A 217 -3.04 -13.37 -10.06
N GLY A 218 -3.04 -12.14 -10.59
CA GLY A 218 -2.67 -10.95 -9.84
C GLY A 218 -1.16 -10.72 -9.86
N SER A 219 -0.76 -9.54 -9.38
CA SER A 219 0.64 -9.17 -9.16
C SER A 219 0.68 -7.98 -8.21
N LYS A 220 1.83 -7.77 -7.56
CA LYS A 220 2.11 -6.56 -6.76
C LYS A 220 1.97 -5.26 -7.55
N ASP A 221 2.12 -5.32 -8.88
CA ASP A 221 2.12 -4.18 -9.79
C ASP A 221 0.94 -4.14 -10.77
N SER A 222 -0.10 -4.98 -10.57
CA SER A 222 -1.33 -4.83 -11.35
C SER A 222 -1.96 -3.46 -11.12
N THR A 223 -2.62 -2.91 -12.14
CA THR A 223 -3.14 -1.54 -12.12
C THR A 223 -4.06 -1.28 -10.91
N GLY A 224 -5.01 -2.17 -10.64
CA GLY A 224 -5.92 -2.07 -9.51
C GLY A 224 -5.21 -2.22 -8.16
N ASN A 225 -4.22 -3.11 -8.06
CA ASN A 225 -3.43 -3.27 -6.83
C ASN A 225 -2.55 -2.06 -6.55
N ASP A 226 -1.88 -1.51 -7.57
CA ASP A 226 -1.04 -0.32 -7.46
C ASP A 226 -1.88 0.89 -7.03
N TYR A 227 -3.03 1.10 -7.68
CA TYR A 227 -3.96 2.17 -7.32
C TYR A 227 -4.49 2.03 -5.89
N PHE A 228 -4.89 0.82 -5.48
CA PHE A 228 -5.31 0.53 -4.12
C PHE A 228 -4.19 0.78 -3.10
N CYS A 229 -2.97 0.28 -3.35
CA CYS A 229 -1.85 0.46 -2.44
C CYS A 229 -1.41 1.93 -2.31
N ARG A 230 -1.40 2.69 -3.41
CA ARG A 230 -1.18 4.16 -3.37
C ARG A 230 -2.23 4.85 -2.51
N ARG A 231 -3.51 4.54 -2.73
CA ARG A 231 -4.60 5.09 -1.92
C ARG A 231 -4.37 4.79 -0.44
N MET A 232 -4.16 3.52 -0.10
CA MET A 232 -3.94 3.09 1.30
C MET A 232 -2.73 3.78 1.94
N ALA A 233 -1.58 3.84 1.24
CA ALA A 233 -0.38 4.53 1.73
C ALA A 233 -0.67 5.99 2.09
N LYS A 234 -1.41 6.68 1.22
CA LYS A 234 -1.79 8.09 1.40
C LYS A 234 -2.76 8.31 2.55
N ILE A 235 -3.91 7.61 2.55
CA ILE A 235 -4.97 7.88 3.53
C ILE A 235 -4.65 7.32 4.93
N CYS A 236 -3.86 6.25 5.02
CA CYS A 236 -3.39 5.69 6.29
C CYS A 236 -2.15 6.42 6.84
N ASP A 237 -1.46 7.23 6.03
CA ASP A 237 -0.15 7.79 6.38
C ASP A 237 0.83 6.66 6.80
N ALA A 238 0.99 5.67 5.90
CA ALA A 238 1.67 4.41 6.18
C ALA A 238 2.54 3.97 4.99
N ILE A 239 3.63 3.25 5.28
CA ILE A 239 4.39 2.56 4.24
C ILE A 239 3.63 1.30 3.87
N VAL A 240 3.29 1.12 2.60
CA VAL A 240 2.70 -0.14 2.11
C VAL A 240 3.78 -0.96 1.43
N VAL A 241 3.92 -2.22 1.82
CA VAL A 241 4.80 -3.21 1.19
C VAL A 241 3.93 -4.25 0.52
N ALA A 242 3.72 -4.12 -0.79
CA ALA A 242 2.97 -5.11 -1.57
C ALA A 242 3.89 -6.29 -1.94
N VAL A 243 3.46 -7.49 -1.58
CA VAL A 243 4.22 -8.73 -1.77
C VAL A 243 3.87 -9.34 -3.12
N GLY A 244 4.86 -9.45 -4.01
CA GLY A 244 4.76 -10.21 -5.26
C GLY A 244 5.17 -11.65 -5.00
N TYR A 245 4.26 -12.40 -4.38
CA TYR A 245 4.44 -13.81 -4.04
C TYR A 245 4.32 -14.70 -5.29
N ARG A 246 4.96 -15.87 -5.25
CA ARG A 246 4.93 -16.84 -6.35
C ARG A 246 3.53 -17.41 -6.57
N LEU A 247 3.16 -17.59 -7.84
CA LEU A 247 1.85 -18.06 -8.25
C LEU A 247 1.85 -19.54 -8.59
N ALA A 248 0.69 -20.16 -8.43
CA ALA A 248 0.38 -21.48 -8.90
C ALA A 248 -0.09 -21.45 -10.37
N PRO A 249 0.10 -22.55 -11.13
CA PRO A 249 0.61 -23.85 -10.68
C PRO A 249 2.13 -24.01 -10.72
N GLU A 250 2.89 -23.03 -11.22
CA GLU A 250 4.35 -23.08 -11.29
C GLU A 250 4.97 -23.27 -9.90
N HIS A 251 4.38 -22.61 -8.90
CA HIS A 251 4.78 -22.71 -7.51
C HIS A 251 3.58 -23.06 -6.63
N LYS A 252 3.38 -24.37 -6.46
CA LYS A 252 2.32 -24.93 -5.62
C LYS A 252 2.53 -24.62 -4.13
N TYR A 253 1.51 -24.87 -3.33
CA TYR A 253 1.51 -24.78 -1.87
C TYR A 253 2.72 -25.53 -1.29
N PRO A 254 3.49 -24.94 -0.35
CA PRO A 254 3.21 -23.70 0.39
C PRO A 254 3.84 -22.39 -0.17
N ALA A 255 4.34 -22.36 -1.41
CA ALA A 255 5.21 -21.27 -1.89
C ALA A 255 4.70 -19.84 -1.63
N ALA A 256 3.47 -19.51 -2.04
CA ALA A 256 2.91 -18.16 -1.83
C ALA A 256 2.80 -17.76 -0.35
N PHE A 257 2.56 -18.74 0.53
CA PHE A 257 2.41 -18.54 1.97
C PHE A 257 3.77 -18.33 2.64
N ASP A 258 4.78 -19.11 2.22
CA ASP A 258 6.15 -18.95 2.67
C ASP A 258 6.72 -17.60 2.21
N ASP A 259 6.44 -17.18 0.98
CA ASP A 259 6.85 -15.86 0.47
C ASP A 259 6.26 -14.72 1.31
N GLY A 260 5.00 -14.86 1.75
CA GLY A 260 4.38 -13.88 2.62
C GLY A 260 5.03 -13.80 4.01
N PHE A 261 5.42 -14.94 4.58
CA PHE A 261 6.16 -14.95 5.84
C PHE A 261 7.60 -14.43 5.68
N ASN A 262 8.26 -14.79 4.57
CA ASN A 262 9.61 -14.32 4.23
C ASN A 262 9.64 -12.80 4.01
N ALA A 263 8.58 -12.21 3.45
CA ALA A 263 8.45 -10.75 3.37
C ALA A 263 8.48 -10.10 4.75
N LEU A 264 7.75 -10.67 5.73
CA LEU A 264 7.74 -10.17 7.10
C LEU A 264 9.09 -10.32 7.78
N ALA A 265 9.72 -11.48 7.63
CA ALA A 265 11.07 -11.74 8.14
C ALA A 265 12.12 -10.81 7.51
N TRP A 266 11.96 -10.49 6.22
CA TRP A 266 12.82 -9.54 5.55
C TRP A 266 12.66 -8.12 6.13
N ILE A 267 11.44 -7.65 6.40
CA ILE A 267 11.21 -6.35 7.04
C ILE A 267 11.84 -6.32 8.44
N ALA A 268 11.69 -7.39 9.23
CA ALA A 268 12.35 -7.52 10.54
C ALA A 268 13.87 -7.41 10.41
N LYS A 269 14.46 -8.11 9.42
CA LYS A 269 15.90 -8.01 9.12
C LYS A 269 16.30 -6.58 8.75
N GLN A 270 15.53 -5.86 7.94
CA GLN A 270 15.83 -4.46 7.60
C GLN A 270 15.83 -3.55 8.83
N ALA A 271 14.87 -3.73 9.73
CA ALA A 271 14.80 -2.98 10.97
C ALA A 271 16.01 -3.26 11.89
N ASN A 272 16.39 -4.53 12.05
CA ASN A 272 17.54 -4.92 12.85
C ASN A 272 18.86 -4.38 12.27
N LEU A 273 19.05 -4.46 10.94
CA LEU A 273 20.21 -3.87 10.27
C LEU A 273 20.28 -2.35 10.48
N ALA A 274 19.15 -1.65 10.47
CA ALA A 274 19.10 -0.22 10.73
C ALA A 274 19.57 0.13 12.15
N GLU A 275 19.15 -0.63 13.16
CA GLU A 275 19.56 -0.42 14.56
C GLU A 275 21.04 -0.79 14.81
N CYS A 276 21.53 -1.85 14.17
CA CYS A 276 22.96 -2.19 14.20
C CYS A 276 23.82 -1.06 13.62
N ASN A 277 23.41 -0.49 12.48
CA ASN A 277 24.15 0.60 11.83
C ASN A 277 24.21 1.87 12.71
N LYS A 278 23.13 2.20 13.43
CA LYS A 278 23.13 3.29 14.42
C LYS A 278 24.11 3.03 15.56
N SER A 279 24.09 1.82 16.12
CA SER A 279 24.93 1.44 17.26
C SER A 279 26.43 1.48 16.92
N VAL A 280 26.81 1.04 15.72
CA VAL A 280 28.19 1.10 15.23
C VAL A 280 28.64 2.54 14.98
N GLY A 281 27.76 3.40 14.41
CA GLY A 281 28.04 4.82 14.23
C GLY A 281 28.31 5.56 15.55
N ILE A 282 27.50 5.29 16.58
CA ILE A 282 27.66 5.89 17.93
C ILE A 282 28.95 5.42 18.59
N SER A 283 29.32 4.14 18.46
CA SER A 283 30.57 3.60 19.04
C SER A 283 31.84 4.21 18.43
N LEU A 284 31.79 4.68 17.18
CA LEU A 284 32.89 5.38 16.53
C LEU A 284 32.94 6.85 16.94
N GLN A 285 31.79 7.49 17.16
CA GLN A 285 31.70 8.86 17.67
C GLN A 285 32.24 8.99 19.11
N GLY A 286 31.97 8.00 19.96
CA GLY A 286 32.39 7.98 21.37
C GLY A 286 33.89 7.72 21.61
N LYS A 287 34.67 7.46 20.56
CA LYS A 287 36.15 7.30 20.62
C LYS A 287 36.92 8.49 20.03
N ILE A 288 36.24 9.59 19.71
CA ILE A 288 36.87 10.83 19.25
C ILE A 288 37.15 11.70 20.48
N SER A 289 38.16 11.31 21.27
CA SER A 289 38.89 12.24 22.12
C SER A 289 40.22 12.51 21.44
N ASP A 290 40.34 13.70 20.86
CA ASP A 290 41.58 14.40 20.48
C ASP A 290 42.78 13.53 20.10
N GLU A 291 42.70 12.84 18.97
CA GLU A 291 43.84 12.62 18.07
C GLU A 291 43.32 12.10 16.72
N VAL A 292 43.77 12.72 15.63
CA VAL A 292 43.34 12.44 14.25
C VAL A 292 43.74 11.01 13.86
N PHE A 293 42.87 10.03 14.13
CA PHE A 293 43.02 8.67 13.63
C PHE A 293 42.11 8.49 12.40
N LEU A 294 42.69 8.69 11.22
CA LEU A 294 42.06 8.26 9.96
C LEU A 294 41.82 6.74 10.06
N PRO A 295 40.60 6.23 9.76
CA PRO A 295 40.30 4.81 9.93
C PRO A 295 41.22 3.95 9.06
N LYS A 296 41.79 2.88 9.63
CA LYS A 296 42.60 1.91 8.88
C LYS A 296 41.72 1.18 7.87
N LYS A 297 42.29 0.91 6.69
CA LYS A 297 41.65 0.21 5.55
C LYS A 297 41.00 -1.13 5.94
N SER A 298 41.53 -1.80 6.96
CA SER A 298 41.05 -3.09 7.48
C SER A 298 39.64 -3.04 8.09
N ASP A 299 39.23 -1.92 8.68
CA ASP A 299 37.90 -1.80 9.31
C ASP A 299 36.81 -1.61 8.24
N ARG A 300 37.17 -1.05 7.09
CA ARG A 300 36.32 -1.00 5.89
C ARG A 300 36.22 -2.35 5.20
N GLU A 301 37.25 -3.19 5.30
CA GLU A 301 37.25 -4.55 4.75
C GLU A 301 36.37 -5.51 5.55
N LEU A 302 36.22 -5.31 6.86
CA LEU A 302 35.28 -6.09 7.68
C LEU A 302 33.80 -5.80 7.30
N ILE A 303 33.51 -4.58 6.84
CA ILE A 303 32.19 -4.18 6.32
C ILE A 303 31.99 -4.66 4.87
N SER A 304 33.07 -4.83 4.09
CA SER A 304 33.00 -5.32 2.69
C SER A 304 33.10 -6.85 2.56
N ALA A 305 33.56 -7.56 3.59
CA ALA A 305 33.65 -9.03 3.61
C ALA A 305 32.29 -9.72 3.70
N PHE A 306 31.24 -9.02 4.12
CA PHE A 306 29.84 -9.45 4.00
C PHE A 306 29.26 -8.89 2.69
N GLY A 307 29.44 -9.62 1.60
CA GLY A 307 29.20 -9.14 0.24
C GLY A 307 27.88 -8.41 0.02
N GLY A 308 27.93 -7.20 -0.56
CA GLY A 308 26.88 -6.49 -1.32
C GLY A 308 25.49 -6.23 -0.72
N SER A 309 25.09 -6.90 0.37
CA SER A 309 23.73 -6.98 0.92
C SER A 309 23.64 -6.45 2.36
N SER A 310 24.66 -5.71 2.80
CA SER A 310 24.87 -5.32 4.21
C SER A 310 24.31 -3.94 4.59
N ILE A 311 23.59 -3.28 3.68
CA ILE A 311 22.97 -1.97 3.94
C ILE A 311 21.46 -2.17 4.05
N ALA A 312 20.87 -1.72 5.16
CA ALA A 312 19.43 -1.74 5.37
C ALA A 312 18.71 -0.96 4.25
N GLU A 313 17.55 -1.44 3.81
CA GLU A 313 16.75 -0.78 2.79
C GLU A 313 16.37 0.64 3.27
N PRO A 314 16.79 1.71 2.55
CA PRO A 314 16.75 3.06 3.11
C PRO A 314 15.36 3.59 3.48
N TRP A 315 14.31 3.22 2.73
CA TRP A 315 12.96 3.73 3.00
C TRP A 315 12.39 3.10 4.26
N ILE A 316 12.52 1.78 4.41
CA ILE A 316 12.11 1.05 5.61
C ILE A 316 12.97 1.48 6.81
N SER A 317 14.28 1.57 6.65
CA SER A 317 15.19 1.87 7.76
C SER A 317 14.97 3.27 8.33
N ALA A 318 14.70 4.27 7.48
CA ALA A 318 14.52 5.65 7.94
C ALA A 318 13.08 5.94 8.37
N HIS A 319 12.08 5.41 7.65
CA HIS A 319 10.69 5.84 7.83
C HIS A 319 9.79 4.78 8.43
N GLY A 320 10.10 3.48 8.32
CA GLY A 320 9.18 2.42 8.76
C GLY A 320 9.27 2.11 10.24
N ASP A 321 8.13 2.00 10.92
CA ASP A 321 8.02 1.54 12.31
C ASP A 321 7.53 0.08 12.35
N PRO A 322 8.43 -0.90 12.49
CA PRO A 322 8.08 -2.33 12.50
C PRO A 322 7.20 -2.74 13.68
N SER A 323 7.18 -1.95 14.77
CA SER A 323 6.35 -2.22 15.94
C SER A 323 4.86 -1.89 15.72
N ARG A 324 4.54 -1.27 14.58
CA ARG A 324 3.17 -0.95 14.15
C ARG A 324 2.91 -1.53 12.76
N CYS A 325 2.96 -2.85 12.68
CA CYS A 325 2.73 -3.59 11.45
C CYS A 325 1.28 -4.04 11.33
N VAL A 326 0.67 -3.85 10.16
CA VAL A 326 -0.67 -4.38 9.83
C VAL A 326 -0.55 -5.33 8.65
N LEU A 327 -1.23 -6.47 8.72
CA LEU A 327 -1.37 -7.37 7.58
C LEU A 327 -2.67 -7.06 6.83
N LEU A 328 -2.60 -6.85 5.52
CA LEU A 328 -3.78 -6.60 4.69
C LEU A 328 -3.78 -7.60 3.55
N GLY A 329 -4.85 -8.38 3.45
CA GLY A 329 -5.00 -9.38 2.40
C GLY A 329 -6.33 -9.22 1.66
N VAL A 330 -6.27 -9.40 0.34
CA VAL A 330 -7.41 -9.27 -0.58
C VAL A 330 -7.67 -10.64 -1.23
N SER A 331 -8.89 -11.17 -1.16
CA SER A 331 -9.23 -12.49 -1.73
C SER A 331 -8.25 -13.59 -1.27
N SER A 332 -7.52 -14.25 -2.18
CA SER A 332 -6.46 -15.21 -1.85
C SER A 332 -5.36 -14.64 -0.97
N GLY A 333 -5.05 -13.34 -1.13
CA GLY A 333 -4.14 -12.62 -0.24
C GLY A 333 -4.67 -12.52 1.20
N GLY A 334 -5.98 -12.58 1.40
CA GLY A 334 -6.61 -12.71 2.73
C GLY A 334 -6.23 -14.03 3.42
N ASN A 335 -6.19 -15.14 2.67
CA ASN A 335 -5.71 -16.41 3.20
C ASN A 335 -4.23 -16.37 3.56
N ILE A 336 -3.42 -15.69 2.74
CA ILE A 336 -1.99 -15.49 3.02
C ILE A 336 -1.82 -14.64 4.27
N ALA A 337 -2.55 -13.53 4.40
CA ALA A 337 -2.52 -12.67 5.58
C ALA A 337 -2.87 -13.44 6.86
N ASP A 338 -3.94 -14.24 6.87
CA ASP A 338 -4.32 -15.08 8.02
C ASP A 338 -3.22 -16.11 8.37
N PHE A 339 -2.65 -16.75 7.35
CA PHE A 339 -1.55 -17.70 7.54
C PHE A 339 -0.30 -17.04 8.11
N VAL A 340 0.10 -15.89 7.57
CA VAL A 340 1.26 -15.12 8.02
C VAL A 340 1.04 -14.62 9.45
N ALA A 341 -0.16 -14.14 9.79
CA ALA A 341 -0.52 -13.78 11.16
C ALA A 341 -0.31 -14.96 12.12
N ARG A 342 -0.82 -16.15 11.79
CA ARG A 342 -0.64 -17.37 12.59
C ARG A 342 0.83 -17.74 12.75
N LYS A 343 1.57 -17.74 11.65
CA LYS A 343 3.01 -18.05 11.65
C LYS A 343 3.81 -17.05 12.47
N ALA A 344 3.46 -15.77 12.41
CA ALA A 344 4.12 -14.74 13.21
C ALA A 344 3.85 -14.93 14.71
N VAL A 345 2.63 -15.27 15.11
CA VAL A 345 2.30 -15.62 16.50
C VAL A 345 3.10 -16.84 16.97
N GLN A 346 3.23 -17.87 16.12
CA GLN A 346 4.05 -19.06 16.42
C GLN A 346 5.54 -18.74 16.52
N ALA A 347 6.05 -17.86 15.65
CA ALA A 347 7.44 -17.46 15.63
C ALA A 347 7.82 -16.60 16.85
N GLY A 348 6.85 -15.89 17.45
CA GLY A 348 7.07 -15.07 18.63
C GLY A 348 8.19 -14.05 18.42
N ARG A 349 9.19 -14.06 19.32
CA ARG A 349 10.31 -13.10 19.30
C ARG A 349 11.29 -13.28 18.13
N LEU A 350 11.16 -14.34 17.33
CA LEU A 350 12.01 -14.51 16.13
C LEU A 350 11.81 -13.41 15.09
N LEU A 351 10.68 -12.70 15.15
CA LEU A 351 10.39 -11.57 14.26
C LEU A 351 10.64 -10.20 14.89
N ASP A 352 11.22 -10.13 16.09
CA ASP A 352 11.55 -8.85 16.72
C ASP A 352 12.38 -7.97 15.75
N PRO A 353 12.03 -6.69 15.55
CA PRO A 353 11.08 -5.88 16.33
C PRO A 353 9.64 -5.81 15.77
N ILE A 354 9.26 -6.69 14.85
CA ILE A 354 7.92 -6.68 14.22
C ILE A 354 6.84 -7.00 15.25
N LYS A 355 5.81 -6.15 15.30
CA LYS A 355 4.55 -6.45 16.01
C LYS A 355 3.37 -6.25 15.07
N ILE A 356 2.61 -7.31 14.88
CA ILE A 356 1.35 -7.25 14.11
C ILE A 356 0.26 -6.72 15.04
N VAL A 357 -0.13 -5.47 14.87
CA VAL A 357 -1.11 -4.78 15.73
C VAL A 357 -2.55 -5.02 15.30
N ALA A 358 -2.76 -5.34 14.01
CA ALA A 358 -4.06 -5.69 13.45
C ALA A 358 -3.89 -6.44 12.11
N GLN A 359 -4.97 -7.08 11.65
CA GLN A 359 -5.10 -7.56 10.28
C GLN A 359 -6.41 -7.11 9.63
N VAL A 360 -6.41 -7.04 8.30
CA VAL A 360 -7.56 -6.72 7.45
C VAL A 360 -7.71 -7.81 6.41
N LEU A 361 -8.82 -8.53 6.46
CA LEU A 361 -9.16 -9.61 5.53
C LEU A 361 -10.30 -9.15 4.63
N MET A 362 -9.97 -8.74 3.41
CA MET A 362 -10.95 -8.28 2.42
C MET A 362 -11.43 -9.46 1.59
N TYR A 363 -12.72 -9.79 1.74
CA TYR A 363 -13.45 -10.89 1.10
C TYR A 363 -12.54 -12.11 0.94
N PRO A 364 -12.00 -12.66 2.06
CA PRO A 364 -10.97 -13.68 2.00
C PRO A 364 -11.47 -14.91 1.27
N PHE A 365 -10.58 -15.58 0.55
CA PHE A 365 -10.91 -16.72 -0.30
C PHE A 365 -11.09 -18.02 0.51
N PHE A 366 -11.82 -17.97 1.61
CA PHE A 366 -12.11 -19.14 2.42
C PHE A 366 -13.15 -20.03 1.76
N ILE A 367 -12.95 -21.34 1.86
CA ILE A 367 -13.87 -22.39 1.37
C ILE A 367 -13.98 -23.52 2.42
N GLY A 368 -14.90 -24.47 2.23
CA GLY A 368 -15.02 -25.63 3.10
C GLY A 368 -15.92 -26.72 2.52
N SER A 369 -15.86 -27.92 3.08
CA SER A 369 -16.65 -29.05 2.59
C SER A 369 -18.14 -28.91 2.87
N LEU A 370 -18.50 -28.42 4.05
CA LEU A 370 -19.88 -28.14 4.44
C LEU A 370 -20.28 -26.76 3.88
N PRO A 371 -21.20 -26.70 2.89
CA PRO A 371 -21.52 -25.45 2.22
C PRO A 371 -22.32 -24.50 3.11
N THR A 372 -21.98 -23.21 3.09
CA THR A 372 -22.76 -22.12 3.72
C THR A 372 -23.96 -21.71 2.87
N GLN A 373 -24.83 -20.83 3.38
CA GLN A 373 -25.98 -20.36 2.61
C GLN A 373 -25.56 -19.56 1.36
N SER A 374 -24.55 -18.68 1.47
CA SER A 374 -23.96 -17.96 0.34
C SER A 374 -23.36 -18.94 -0.67
N GLU A 375 -22.68 -19.99 -0.21
CA GLU A 375 -22.04 -20.95 -1.09
C GLU A 375 -23.05 -21.77 -1.92
N VAL A 376 -24.27 -21.95 -1.40
CA VAL A 376 -25.39 -22.59 -2.12
C VAL A 376 -26.09 -21.58 -3.04
N LYS A 377 -26.50 -20.42 -2.51
CA LYS A 377 -27.34 -19.43 -3.23
C LYS A 377 -26.59 -18.71 -4.35
N LEU A 378 -25.29 -18.47 -4.15
CA LEU A 378 -24.47 -17.65 -5.04
C LEU A 378 -23.41 -18.49 -5.78
N ALA A 379 -23.66 -19.79 -5.99
CA ALA A 379 -22.70 -20.67 -6.66
C ALA A 379 -22.27 -20.18 -8.07
N ASN A 380 -23.14 -19.41 -8.73
CA ASN A 380 -22.90 -18.78 -10.04
C ASN A 380 -22.63 -17.26 -9.93
N SER A 381 -22.10 -16.79 -8.80
CA SER A 381 -21.79 -15.38 -8.49
C SER A 381 -20.95 -14.69 -9.57
N TYR A 382 -20.93 -13.36 -9.52
CA TYR A 382 -20.12 -12.53 -10.41
C TYR A 382 -18.63 -12.75 -10.17
N PHE A 383 -17.86 -12.71 -11.27
CA PHE A 383 -16.40 -12.90 -11.35
C PHE A 383 -15.90 -14.29 -10.94
N TYR A 384 -16.12 -14.68 -9.71
CA TYR A 384 -15.63 -15.93 -9.13
C TYR A 384 -16.81 -16.84 -8.83
N ASP A 385 -17.05 -17.83 -9.69
CA ASP A 385 -18.02 -18.90 -9.41
C ASP A 385 -17.36 -20.11 -8.75
N ARG A 386 -18.20 -20.99 -8.18
CA ARG A 386 -17.75 -22.17 -7.44
C ARG A 386 -16.77 -23.03 -8.24
N ALA A 387 -17.03 -23.26 -9.52
CA ALA A 387 -16.19 -24.13 -10.36
C ALA A 387 -14.80 -23.54 -10.55
N THR A 388 -14.73 -22.25 -10.88
CA THR A 388 -13.48 -21.51 -11.04
C THR A 388 -12.70 -21.45 -9.74
N CYS A 389 -13.39 -21.22 -8.62
CA CYS A 389 -12.78 -21.21 -7.30
C CYS A 389 -12.16 -22.56 -6.93
N ILE A 390 -12.89 -23.66 -7.13
CA ILE A 390 -12.39 -25.02 -6.86
C ILE A 390 -11.19 -25.33 -7.75
N LEU A 391 -11.20 -24.90 -9.01
CA LEU A 391 -10.07 -25.11 -9.92
C LEU A 391 -8.82 -24.35 -9.46
N ALA A 392 -8.96 -23.08 -9.06
CA ALA A 392 -7.85 -22.29 -8.52
C ALA A 392 -7.21 -22.97 -7.29
N TRP A 393 -8.04 -23.45 -6.37
CA TRP A 393 -7.58 -24.23 -5.22
C TRP A 393 -6.90 -25.56 -5.62
N LYS A 394 -7.41 -26.26 -6.64
CA LYS A 394 -6.76 -27.49 -7.14
C LYS A 394 -5.39 -27.22 -7.75
N LEU A 395 -5.24 -26.13 -8.50
CA LEU A 395 -3.95 -25.73 -9.10
C LEU A 395 -2.92 -25.35 -8.04
N LEU A 396 -3.37 -24.75 -6.94
CA LEU A 396 -2.51 -24.40 -5.81
C LEU A 396 -1.86 -25.63 -5.17
N PHE A 397 -2.52 -26.79 -5.12
CA PHE A 397 -1.98 -27.96 -4.44
C PHE A 397 -1.37 -28.98 -5.42
N PRO A 398 -0.38 -29.78 -4.97
CA PRO A 398 0.02 -30.98 -5.70
C PRO A 398 -1.18 -31.92 -5.89
N GLU A 399 -1.13 -32.73 -6.96
CA GLU A 399 -2.23 -33.63 -7.30
C GLU A 399 -2.60 -34.55 -6.13
N GLY A 400 -3.89 -34.70 -5.88
CA GLY A 400 -4.42 -35.52 -4.78
C GLY A 400 -4.21 -34.95 -3.36
N LYS A 401 -3.56 -33.79 -3.19
CA LYS A 401 -3.33 -33.17 -1.87
C LYS A 401 -4.37 -32.13 -1.46
N PHE A 402 -5.16 -31.63 -2.40
CA PHE A 402 -6.18 -30.63 -2.11
C PHE A 402 -7.35 -31.22 -1.32
N SER A 403 -7.73 -30.55 -0.23
CA SER A 403 -8.97 -30.76 0.49
C SER A 403 -9.68 -29.42 0.70
N LEU A 404 -11.00 -29.40 0.58
CA LEU A 404 -11.81 -28.21 0.89
C LEU A 404 -11.62 -27.77 2.35
N ASP A 405 -11.31 -28.71 3.25
CA ASP A 405 -11.03 -28.47 4.66
C ASP A 405 -9.54 -28.43 4.98
N HIS A 406 -8.69 -28.16 3.97
CA HIS A 406 -7.30 -27.84 4.26
C HIS A 406 -7.23 -26.57 5.13
N PRO A 407 -6.38 -26.50 6.18
CA PRO A 407 -6.39 -25.37 7.14
C PRO A 407 -6.21 -23.97 6.53
N VAL A 408 -5.53 -23.84 5.39
CA VAL A 408 -5.39 -22.54 4.68
C VAL A 408 -6.59 -22.17 3.81
N ALA A 409 -7.46 -23.15 3.51
CA ALA A 409 -8.66 -23.00 2.72
C ALA A 409 -9.88 -22.80 3.62
N ASN A 410 -10.05 -23.68 4.61
CA ASN A 410 -11.09 -23.59 5.62
C ASN A 410 -10.50 -23.15 6.96
N PRO A 411 -10.71 -21.89 7.39
CA PRO A 411 -10.09 -21.40 8.61
C PRO A 411 -10.81 -21.89 9.88
N LEU A 412 -11.98 -22.53 9.74
CA LEU A 412 -12.84 -22.99 10.82
C LEU A 412 -12.59 -24.45 11.23
N VAL A 413 -11.59 -25.11 10.63
CA VAL A 413 -11.25 -26.48 11.03
C VAL A 413 -10.74 -26.51 12.48
N PRO A 414 -11.14 -27.51 13.28
CA PRO A 414 -10.76 -27.61 14.68
C PRO A 414 -9.27 -27.94 14.83
N GLY A 415 -8.71 -27.67 16.01
CA GLY A 415 -7.33 -28.04 16.35
C GLY A 415 -6.24 -27.23 15.64
N ARG A 416 -6.59 -26.08 15.04
CA ARG A 416 -5.58 -25.17 14.47
C ARG A 416 -4.81 -24.46 15.57
N GLU A 417 -3.49 -24.59 15.51
CA GLU A 417 -2.55 -23.81 16.30
C GLU A 417 -2.08 -22.57 15.52
N PRO A 418 -1.86 -21.42 16.19
CA PRO A 418 -2.19 -21.16 17.58
C PRO A 418 -3.70 -20.95 17.78
N PRO A 419 -4.23 -21.09 19.01
CA PRO A 419 -5.63 -20.83 19.30
C PRO A 419 -6.05 -19.42 18.88
N LEU A 420 -7.30 -19.27 18.45
CA LEU A 420 -7.82 -18.00 17.93
C LEU A 420 -7.59 -16.82 18.87
N LYS A 421 -7.65 -17.01 20.19
CA LYS A 421 -7.42 -15.95 21.20
C LYS A 421 -6.05 -15.24 21.10
N HIS A 422 -5.08 -15.82 20.39
CA HIS A 422 -3.76 -15.22 20.19
C HIS A 422 -3.64 -14.49 18.84
N MET A 423 -4.65 -14.56 17.99
CA MET A 423 -4.65 -13.87 16.70
C MET A 423 -4.77 -12.35 16.90
N PRO A 424 -4.23 -11.53 15.98
CA PRO A 424 -4.40 -10.09 16.05
C PRO A 424 -5.87 -9.70 15.86
N PRO A 425 -6.28 -8.52 16.35
CA PRO A 425 -7.56 -7.90 15.99
C PRO A 425 -7.77 -7.92 14.48
N THR A 426 -8.98 -8.27 14.02
CA THR A 426 -9.23 -8.63 12.62
C THR A 426 -10.46 -7.92 12.04
N LEU A 427 -10.26 -6.98 11.13
CA LEU A 427 -11.35 -6.48 10.31
C LEU A 427 -11.63 -7.47 9.17
N THR A 428 -12.89 -7.89 9.02
CA THR A 428 -13.34 -8.66 7.86
C THR A 428 -14.23 -7.81 6.99
N VAL A 429 -13.93 -7.70 5.69
CA VAL A 429 -14.78 -7.02 4.71
C VAL A 429 -15.42 -8.06 3.80
N VAL A 430 -16.69 -7.92 3.46
CA VAL A 430 -17.40 -8.82 2.55
C VAL A 430 -18.36 -8.06 1.62
N GLY A 431 -18.59 -8.59 0.43
CA GLY A 431 -19.63 -8.11 -0.48
C GLY A 431 -20.91 -8.95 -0.36
N GLU A 432 -22.08 -8.33 -0.41
CA GLU A 432 -23.38 -9.03 -0.32
C GLU A 432 -23.54 -10.14 -1.38
N LEU A 433 -22.99 -9.90 -2.59
CA LEU A 433 -23.10 -10.78 -3.77
C LEU A 433 -21.85 -11.65 -3.96
N ASP A 434 -21.17 -11.97 -2.87
CA ASP A 434 -19.98 -12.81 -2.84
C ASP A 434 -20.32 -14.24 -2.37
N TRP A 435 -19.90 -15.23 -3.15
CA TRP A 435 -20.03 -16.65 -2.83
C TRP A 435 -19.34 -17.03 -1.51
N MET A 436 -18.21 -16.41 -1.19
CA MET A 436 -17.38 -16.70 0.00
C MET A 436 -17.83 -15.96 1.26
N LYS A 437 -18.82 -15.07 1.16
CA LYS A 437 -19.25 -14.15 2.22
C LYS A 437 -19.47 -14.83 3.57
N ASP A 438 -20.40 -15.80 3.63
CA ASP A 438 -20.86 -16.33 4.92
C ASP A 438 -19.75 -17.07 5.66
N ARG A 439 -18.77 -17.64 4.92
CA ARG A 439 -17.63 -18.30 5.55
C ARG A 439 -16.65 -17.31 6.17
N ALA A 440 -16.43 -16.16 5.51
CA ALA A 440 -15.67 -15.06 6.09
C ALA A 440 -16.36 -14.49 7.34
N ILE A 441 -17.69 -14.33 7.31
CA ILE A 441 -18.50 -13.92 8.47
C ILE A 441 -18.35 -14.93 9.62
N ALA A 442 -18.50 -16.23 9.33
CA ALA A 442 -18.35 -17.29 10.33
C ALA A 442 -16.94 -17.32 10.96
N TYR A 443 -15.90 -17.01 10.20
CA TYR A 443 -14.55 -16.85 10.74
C TYR A 443 -14.43 -15.67 11.70
N SER A 444 -14.96 -14.50 11.30
CA SER A 444 -15.03 -13.33 12.17
C SER A 444 -15.81 -13.59 13.46
N GLU A 445 -16.93 -14.31 13.39
CA GLU A 445 -17.68 -14.75 14.57
C GLU A 445 -16.87 -15.69 15.47
N ALA A 446 -16.07 -16.60 14.90
CA ALA A 446 -15.21 -17.47 15.67
C ALA A 446 -14.12 -16.69 16.42
N LEU A 447 -13.55 -15.66 15.80
CA LEU A 447 -12.62 -14.73 16.46
C LEU A 447 -13.31 -13.95 17.59
N ARG A 448 -14.52 -13.44 17.38
CA ARG A 448 -15.31 -12.76 18.43
C ARG A 448 -15.65 -13.69 19.60
N ARG A 449 -16.02 -14.95 19.34
CA ARG A 449 -16.24 -15.97 20.39
C ARG A 449 -14.97 -16.26 21.20
N ALA A 450 -13.79 -16.05 20.61
CA ALA A 450 -12.50 -16.12 21.29
C ALA A 450 -12.08 -14.79 21.96
N SER A 451 -13.02 -13.84 22.12
CA SER A 451 -12.83 -12.53 22.75
C SER A 451 -11.88 -11.58 22.03
N LEU A 452 -11.72 -11.73 20.70
CA LEU A 452 -10.99 -10.77 19.88
C LEU A 452 -11.90 -9.70 19.29
N ASP A 453 -11.36 -8.49 19.12
CA ASP A 453 -12.01 -7.45 18.32
C ASP A 453 -11.96 -7.85 16.84
N ALA A 454 -13.11 -8.25 16.31
CA ALA A 454 -13.24 -8.73 14.94
C ALA A 454 -14.57 -8.30 14.30
N PRO A 455 -14.70 -7.03 13.85
CA PRO A 455 -15.90 -6.56 13.17
C PRO A 455 -15.98 -7.10 11.74
N VAL A 456 -17.21 -7.11 11.21
CA VAL A 456 -17.50 -7.40 9.79
C VAL A 456 -18.09 -6.14 9.17
N LEU A 457 -17.55 -5.74 8.01
CA LEU A 457 -18.16 -4.75 7.14
C LEU A 457 -18.75 -5.44 5.92
N GLU A 458 -20.07 -5.41 5.80
CA GLU A 458 -20.80 -5.96 4.65
C GLU A 458 -21.24 -4.84 3.71
N TYR A 459 -20.78 -4.89 2.47
CA TYR A 459 -21.13 -3.92 1.44
C TYR A 459 -22.29 -4.43 0.59
N LYS A 460 -23.39 -3.68 0.63
CA LYS A 460 -24.60 -3.98 -0.12
C LYS A 460 -24.36 -3.88 -1.63
N ASP A 461 -24.94 -4.79 -2.39
CA ASP A 461 -24.80 -4.90 -3.85
C ASP A 461 -23.35 -5.07 -4.37
N ALA A 462 -22.39 -5.25 -3.47
CA ALA A 462 -20.99 -5.42 -3.81
C ALA A 462 -20.68 -6.88 -4.14
N VAL A 463 -19.80 -7.04 -5.12
CA VAL A 463 -19.29 -8.32 -5.64
C VAL A 463 -17.91 -8.62 -5.06
N HIS A 464 -17.41 -9.84 -5.25
CA HIS A 464 -16.04 -10.19 -4.87
C HIS A 464 -15.02 -9.25 -5.56
N GLU A 465 -13.99 -8.83 -4.83
CA GLU A 465 -12.96 -7.88 -5.30
C GLU A 465 -13.46 -6.47 -5.71
N PHE A 466 -14.65 -6.04 -5.26
CA PHE A 466 -15.20 -4.72 -5.63
C PHE A 466 -14.28 -3.52 -5.31
N ALA A 467 -13.42 -3.64 -4.30
CA ALA A 467 -12.55 -2.56 -3.85
C ALA A 467 -11.15 -2.55 -4.51
N THR A 468 -10.78 -3.60 -5.25
CA THR A 468 -9.43 -3.77 -5.81
C THR A 468 -9.41 -4.15 -7.28
N LEU A 469 -10.53 -4.62 -7.84
CA LEU A 469 -10.63 -4.96 -9.25
C LEU A 469 -10.50 -3.69 -10.11
N ASP A 470 -9.64 -3.72 -11.12
CA ASP A 470 -9.31 -2.57 -11.99
C ASP A 470 -10.55 -1.79 -12.47
N PHE A 471 -11.61 -2.52 -12.85
CA PHE A 471 -12.86 -1.94 -13.33
C PHE A 471 -13.70 -1.23 -12.25
N LEU A 472 -13.54 -1.61 -10.96
CA LEU A 472 -14.37 -1.15 -9.84
C LEU A 472 -13.60 -0.29 -8.82
N VAL A 473 -12.27 -0.26 -8.86
CA VAL A 473 -11.42 0.38 -7.85
C VAL A 473 -11.65 1.90 -7.70
N LYS A 474 -12.21 2.53 -8.73
CA LYS A 474 -12.60 3.95 -8.76
C LYS A 474 -14.07 4.20 -8.38
N SER A 475 -14.82 3.15 -8.04
CA SER A 475 -16.22 3.29 -7.61
C SER A 475 -16.32 3.92 -6.21
N ARG A 476 -17.45 4.57 -5.92
CA ARG A 476 -17.72 5.12 -4.57
C ARG A 476 -17.71 4.05 -3.48
N GLN A 477 -18.14 2.82 -3.81
CA GLN A 477 -18.09 1.71 -2.86
C GLN A 477 -16.65 1.32 -2.54
N ALA A 478 -15.77 1.26 -3.54
CA ALA A 478 -14.34 1.00 -3.33
C ALA A 478 -13.67 2.10 -2.49
N GLU A 479 -14.05 3.36 -2.72
CA GLU A 479 -13.58 4.51 -1.95
C GLU A 479 -14.04 4.45 -0.48
N ALA A 480 -15.34 4.29 -0.24
CA ALA A 480 -15.89 4.11 1.12
C ALA A 480 -15.24 2.92 1.84
N CYS A 481 -15.00 1.82 1.13
CA CYS A 481 -14.31 0.67 1.69
C CYS A 481 -12.87 0.98 2.12
N ALA A 482 -12.14 1.76 1.32
CA ALA A 482 -10.79 2.18 1.69
C ALA A 482 -10.81 3.12 2.92
N GLU A 483 -11.80 4.00 3.04
CA GLU A 483 -11.99 4.87 4.21
C GLU A 483 -12.30 4.07 5.48
N ASP A 484 -13.22 3.12 5.41
CA ASP A 484 -13.58 2.27 6.55
C ASP A 484 -12.40 1.40 7.02
N VAL A 485 -11.66 0.80 6.07
CA VAL A 485 -10.42 0.07 6.36
C VAL A 485 -9.38 0.99 7.01
N THR A 486 -9.31 2.25 6.58
CA THR A 486 -8.38 3.23 7.15
C THR A 486 -8.71 3.58 8.59
N ILE A 487 -9.99 3.72 8.93
CA ILE A 487 -10.45 3.94 10.31
C ILE A 487 -9.95 2.79 11.20
N TRP A 488 -10.14 1.55 10.74
CA TRP A 488 -9.65 0.37 11.45
C TRP A 488 -8.12 0.37 11.61
N ILE A 489 -7.37 0.63 10.54
CA ILE A 489 -5.90 0.67 10.60
C ILE A 489 -5.44 1.75 11.59
N LYS A 490 -5.97 2.97 11.49
CA LYS A 490 -5.64 4.10 12.36
C LYS A 490 -5.92 3.81 13.84
N LYS A 491 -6.99 3.08 14.16
CA LYS A 491 -7.30 2.63 15.53
C LYS A 491 -6.15 1.85 16.16
N TYR A 492 -5.46 0.99 15.40
CA TYR A 492 -4.42 0.09 15.93
C TYR A 492 -2.99 0.57 15.74
N VAL A 493 -2.75 1.50 14.80
CA VAL A 493 -1.41 2.09 14.59
C VAL A 493 -1.22 3.44 15.30
N SER A 494 -2.26 3.97 15.96
CA SER A 494 -2.15 5.19 16.77
C SER A 494 -1.25 4.97 17.99
N GLN A 495 -0.30 5.88 18.21
CA GLN A 495 0.61 5.85 19.36
C GLN A 495 -0.11 6.23 20.68
N LYS A 496 -1.28 6.88 20.61
CA LYS A 496 -2.01 7.39 21.78
C LYS A 496 -2.93 6.35 22.46
N GLY A 497 -2.87 5.08 22.05
CA GLY A 497 -3.84 4.08 22.50
C GLY A 497 -5.24 4.39 21.96
N HIS A 498 -6.23 3.59 22.37
CA HIS A 498 -7.60 3.52 21.85
C HIS A 498 -8.49 4.78 22.03
N GLU A 499 -7.99 5.99 21.77
CA GLU A 499 -8.79 7.23 21.81
C GLU A 499 -9.79 7.35 20.66
N PHE A 500 -9.66 6.53 19.59
CA PHE A 500 -10.66 6.44 18.53
C PHE A 500 -11.60 5.24 18.77
N SER A 501 -12.40 5.37 19.83
CA SER A 501 -13.62 4.59 20.03
C SER A 501 -14.78 5.54 19.71
N TYR A 502 -15.30 5.48 18.48
CA TYR A 502 -16.57 6.13 18.12
C TYR A 502 -17.75 5.23 18.43
#